data_AF-A0A0R3XCE8-F1
#
_entry.id   AF-A0A0R3XCE8-F1
#
_cell.length_a   1.000
_cell.length_b   1.000
_cell.length_c   1.000
_cell.angle_alpha   90.00
_cell.angle_beta   90.00
_cell.angle_gamma   90.00
#
_symmetry.space_group_name_H-M   'P 1'
#
loop_
_entity.id
_entity.type
_entity.pdbx_description
1 polymer ?
#
loop_
_entity_poly.entity_id
_entity_poly.type
_entity_poly.pdbx_seq_one_letter_code
_entity_poly.pdbx_strand_id
1 'polypeptide(L)'
;MRSKYVGCQNFYCFYFSTSLAAHLRSLGDYDTQSQLLEFLLHVIPAARRRDFVEEYLHQGLSDLFCSIIGQQFESAARRFLNALNPVDPVTQTVFSIPCIGVRICGHELNCQPAALNSNDEPFWVDFNLVPERITTYCVLSLRSDSVCDSEEGEQTWETISIHPDVIEEVNVS
;
A
#
# COMPACT_ATOMS: atom_id res chain seq x y z
N MET A 1 27.73 29.58 11.27
CA MET A 1 27.78 28.11 11.44
C MET A 1 26.51 27.39 10.99
N ARG A 2 25.28 27.90 11.20
CA ARG A 2 24.02 27.21 10.81
C ARG A 2 23.85 26.86 9.31
N SER A 3 24.36 27.67 8.38
CA SER A 3 24.16 27.46 6.94
C SER A 3 24.85 26.21 6.37
N LYS A 4 26.03 25.83 6.90
CA LYS A 4 26.73 24.60 6.46
C LYS A 4 26.06 23.32 6.95
N TYR A 5 25.44 23.35 8.14
CA TYR A 5 24.71 22.20 8.69
C TYR A 5 23.39 21.95 7.94
N VAL A 6 22.65 23.00 7.57
CA VAL A 6 21.42 22.87 6.75
C VAL A 6 21.73 22.30 5.36
N GLY A 7 22.81 22.74 4.71
CA GLY A 7 23.24 22.19 3.43
C GLY A 7 23.67 20.72 3.50
N CYS A 8 24.37 20.33 4.58
CA CYS A 8 24.81 18.95 4.81
C CYS A 8 23.63 18.03 5.15
N GLN A 9 22.69 18.51 5.98
CA GLN A 9 21.50 17.76 6.40
C GLN A 9 20.51 17.57 5.23
N ASN A 10 20.39 18.57 4.33
CA ASN A 10 19.63 18.44 3.08
C ASN A 10 20.26 17.43 2.12
N PHE A 11 21.61 17.36 2.07
CA PHE A 11 22.32 16.39 1.25
C PHE A 11 22.08 14.96 1.73
N TYR A 12 22.29 14.67 3.02
CA TYR A 12 22.04 13.33 3.56
C TYR A 12 20.57 12.92 3.44
N CYS A 13 19.63 13.83 3.68
CA CYS A 13 18.20 13.56 3.52
C CYS A 13 17.87 13.20 2.06
N PHE A 14 18.47 13.88 1.09
CA PHE A 14 18.29 13.61 -0.34
C PHE A 14 18.89 12.26 -0.76
N TYR A 15 20.12 11.94 -0.35
CA TYR A 15 20.71 10.63 -0.64
C TYR A 15 19.93 9.49 0.01
N PHE A 16 19.42 9.72 1.22
CA PHE A 16 18.59 8.75 1.91
C PHE A 16 17.27 8.50 1.18
N SER A 17 16.54 9.55 0.80
CA SER A 17 15.25 9.39 0.10
C SER A 17 15.40 8.76 -1.28
N THR A 18 16.44 9.13 -2.05
CA THR A 18 16.72 8.51 -3.35
C THR A 18 17.11 7.04 -3.22
N SER A 19 17.91 6.68 -2.21
CA SER A 19 18.22 5.28 -1.90
C SER A 19 16.97 4.49 -1.55
N LEU A 20 16.08 5.04 -0.73
CA LEU A 20 14.83 4.38 -0.37
C LEU A 20 13.89 4.21 -1.57
N ALA A 21 13.74 5.24 -2.40
CA ALA A 21 12.93 5.19 -3.63
C ALA A 21 13.41 4.06 -4.57
N ALA A 22 14.72 3.90 -4.73
CA ALA A 22 15.29 2.83 -5.53
C ALA A 22 14.94 1.41 -5.03
N HIS A 23 14.62 1.26 -3.74
CA HIS A 23 14.24 -0.02 -3.14
C HIS A 23 12.72 -0.20 -3.03
N LEU A 24 11.91 0.82 -3.29
CA LEU A 24 10.46 0.77 -3.08
C LEU A 24 9.84 -0.45 -3.76
N ARG A 25 10.15 -0.70 -5.04
CA ARG A 25 9.62 -1.88 -5.76
C ARG A 25 10.13 -3.21 -5.21
N SER A 26 11.40 -3.29 -4.80
CA SER A 26 12.04 -4.54 -4.39
C SER A 26 11.81 -4.95 -2.94
N LEU A 27 11.12 -4.12 -2.14
CA LEU A 27 10.69 -4.50 -0.79
C LEU A 27 9.86 -5.79 -0.77
N GLY A 28 9.08 -6.04 -1.84
CA GLY A 28 8.34 -7.28 -2.03
C GLY A 28 7.19 -7.52 -1.07
N ASP A 29 6.78 -6.49 -0.34
CA ASP A 29 5.63 -6.49 0.56
C ASP A 29 4.83 -5.20 0.42
N TYR A 30 3.55 -5.31 0.08
CA TYR A 30 2.68 -4.15 -0.19
C TYR A 30 2.58 -3.21 1.01
N ASP A 31 2.42 -3.73 2.23
CA ASP A 31 2.25 -2.90 3.42
C ASP A 31 3.51 -2.09 3.71
N THR A 32 4.67 -2.74 3.59
CA THR A 32 5.98 -2.08 3.73
C THR A 32 6.21 -1.05 2.61
N GLN A 33 5.80 -1.35 1.37
CA GLN A 33 5.83 -0.40 0.26
C GLN A 33 4.96 0.83 0.53
N SER A 34 3.75 0.62 1.04
CA SER A 34 2.81 1.69 1.38
C SER A 34 3.38 2.60 2.47
N GLN A 35 3.93 2.03 3.54
CA GLN A 35 4.58 2.79 4.61
C GLN A 35 5.80 3.57 4.10
N LEU A 36 6.62 2.97 3.23
CA LEU A 36 7.75 3.67 2.64
C LEU A 36 7.30 4.81 1.72
N LEU A 37 6.25 4.59 0.93
CA LEU A 37 5.65 5.63 0.10
C LEU A 37 5.14 6.81 0.94
N GLU A 38 4.46 6.53 2.05
CA GLU A 38 4.03 7.54 3.02
C GLU A 38 5.22 8.33 3.56
N PHE A 39 6.28 7.62 3.96
CA PHE A 39 7.50 8.24 4.45
C PHE A 39 8.14 9.16 3.39
N LEU A 40 8.27 8.69 2.14
CA LEU A 40 8.80 9.48 1.03
C LEU A 40 7.98 10.77 0.80
N LEU A 41 6.65 10.69 0.87
CA LEU A 41 5.76 11.85 0.74
C LEU A 41 6.01 12.90 1.83
N HIS A 42 6.35 12.47 3.05
CA HIS A 42 6.66 13.36 4.17
C HIS A 42 8.05 14.01 4.07
N VAL A 43 9.06 13.27 3.59
CA VAL A 43 10.45 13.79 3.56
C VAL A 43 10.80 14.54 2.28
N ILE A 44 10.09 14.30 1.18
CA ILE A 44 10.34 15.00 -0.09
C ILE A 44 9.52 16.30 -0.11
N PRO A 45 10.18 17.48 -0.23
CA PRO A 45 9.49 18.75 -0.32
C PRO A 45 8.51 18.78 -1.51
N ALA A 46 7.31 19.34 -1.30
CA ALA A 46 6.26 19.38 -2.33
C ALA A 46 6.74 19.91 -3.68
N ALA A 47 7.58 20.97 -3.68
CA ALA A 47 8.15 21.57 -4.88
C ALA A 47 9.10 20.64 -5.67
N ARG A 48 9.59 19.54 -5.07
CA ARG A 48 10.54 18.59 -5.67
C ARG A 48 9.91 17.24 -6.02
N ARG A 49 8.68 16.96 -5.59
CA ARG A 49 8.05 15.63 -5.73
C ARG A 49 7.94 15.18 -7.19
N ARG A 50 7.55 16.07 -8.09
CA ARG A 50 7.44 15.75 -9.52
C ARG A 50 8.78 15.28 -10.08
N ASP A 51 9.81 16.12 -9.99
CA ASP A 51 11.15 15.81 -10.49
C ASP A 51 11.71 14.55 -9.82
N PHE A 52 11.48 14.38 -8.51
CA PHE A 52 11.93 13.22 -7.76
C PHE A 52 11.35 11.91 -8.31
N VAL A 53 10.05 11.88 -8.61
CA VAL A 53 9.38 10.66 -9.12
C VAL A 53 9.87 10.33 -10.52
N GLU A 54 9.96 11.33 -11.39
CA GLU A 54 10.43 11.15 -12.77
C GLU A 54 11.89 10.66 -12.82
N GLU A 55 12.74 11.07 -11.86
CA GLU A 55 14.16 10.72 -11.82
C GLU A 55 14.46 9.41 -11.05
N TYR A 56 13.78 9.16 -9.92
CA TYR A 56 14.18 8.11 -8.96
C TYR A 56 13.16 6.99 -8.76
N LEU A 57 11.95 7.11 -9.32
CA LEU A 57 10.94 6.05 -9.24
C LEU A 57 10.60 5.54 -10.64
N HIS A 58 9.85 6.33 -11.42
CA HIS A 58 9.53 6.00 -12.79
C HIS A 58 8.94 7.21 -13.53
N GLN A 59 9.34 7.36 -14.78
CA GLN A 59 8.82 8.42 -15.65
C GLN A 59 7.30 8.27 -15.88
N GLY A 60 6.54 9.36 -15.80
CA GLY A 60 5.09 9.36 -16.03
C GLY A 60 4.23 8.95 -14.83
N LEU A 61 4.81 8.66 -13.67
CA LEU A 61 4.05 8.40 -12.44
C LEU A 61 3.98 9.62 -11.51
N SER A 62 4.57 10.76 -11.89
CA SER A 62 4.64 11.95 -11.03
C SER A 62 3.28 12.52 -10.67
N ASP A 63 2.32 12.51 -11.58
CA ASP A 63 0.97 13.02 -11.31
C ASP A 63 0.21 12.11 -10.34
N LEU A 64 0.32 10.78 -10.48
CA LEU A 64 -0.24 9.84 -9.50
C LEU A 64 0.36 10.07 -8.11
N PHE A 65 1.69 10.16 -8.02
CA PHE A 65 2.38 10.41 -6.75
C PHE A 65 1.98 11.75 -6.10
N CYS A 66 1.96 12.83 -6.88
CA CYS A 66 1.58 14.15 -6.36
C CYS A 66 0.11 14.20 -5.94
N SER A 67 -0.76 13.42 -6.59
CA SER A 67 -2.18 13.37 -6.28
C SER A 67 -2.48 12.69 -4.94
N ILE A 68 -1.57 11.87 -4.39
CA ILE A 68 -1.76 11.21 -3.10
C ILE A 68 -2.06 12.24 -2.00
N ILE A 69 -1.38 13.39 -2.05
CA ILE A 69 -1.59 14.48 -1.10
C ILE A 69 -2.89 15.20 -1.44
N GLY A 70 -3.84 15.18 -0.51
CA GLY A 70 -5.19 15.71 -0.70
C GLY A 70 -6.24 14.65 -1.07
N GLN A 71 -5.86 13.36 -1.06
CA GLN A 71 -6.77 12.22 -1.19
C GLN A 71 -6.66 11.32 0.05
N GLN A 72 -7.57 10.35 0.20
CA GLN A 72 -7.38 9.27 1.18
C GLN A 72 -6.12 8.49 0.80
N PHE A 73 -5.19 8.39 1.75
CA PHE A 73 -3.85 7.89 1.50
C PHE A 73 -3.90 6.45 0.98
N GLU A 74 -4.71 5.60 1.59
CA GLU A 74 -4.82 4.16 1.31
C GLU A 74 -5.22 3.90 -0.15
N SER A 75 -6.30 4.54 -0.64
CA SER A 75 -6.76 4.38 -2.02
C SER A 75 -5.79 5.00 -3.03
N ALA A 76 -5.17 6.14 -2.71
CA ALA A 76 -4.23 6.79 -3.62
C ALA A 76 -2.88 6.07 -3.69
N ALA A 77 -2.37 5.59 -2.56
CA ALA A 77 -1.20 4.73 -2.46
C ALA A 77 -1.41 3.45 -3.25
N ARG A 78 -2.59 2.82 -3.13
CA ARG A 78 -2.97 1.63 -3.90
C ARG A 78 -2.87 1.87 -5.40
N ARG A 79 -3.48 2.94 -5.90
CA ARG A 79 -3.39 3.30 -7.33
C ARG A 79 -1.96 3.55 -7.78
N PHE A 80 -1.15 4.25 -6.98
CA PHE A 80 0.25 4.50 -7.31
C PHE A 80 1.09 3.22 -7.34
N LEU A 81 1.01 2.38 -6.29
CA LEU A 81 1.78 1.15 -6.19
C LEU A 81 1.35 0.12 -7.24
N ASN A 82 0.06 0.03 -7.57
CA ASN A 82 -0.42 -0.84 -8.64
C ASN A 82 0.01 -0.37 -10.03
N ALA A 83 0.31 0.93 -10.22
CA ALA A 83 0.94 1.43 -11.43
C ALA A 83 2.46 1.19 -11.44
N LEU A 84 3.11 1.31 -10.28
CA LEU A 84 4.57 1.19 -10.14
C LEU A 84 5.07 -0.26 -10.17
N ASN A 85 4.41 -1.19 -9.48
CA ASN A 85 4.88 -2.56 -9.34
C ASN A 85 5.03 -3.28 -10.70
N PRO A 86 4.09 -3.16 -11.67
CA PRO A 86 4.19 -3.83 -12.97
C PRO A 86 5.12 -3.17 -13.99
N VAL A 87 5.74 -2.03 -13.67
CA VAL A 87 6.63 -1.28 -14.59
C VAL A 87 7.70 -2.17 -15.22
N ASP A 88 8.30 -3.05 -14.41
CA ASP A 88 9.24 -4.08 -14.87
C ASP A 88 8.79 -5.43 -14.31
N PRO A 89 8.09 -6.25 -15.12
CA PRO A 89 7.58 -7.55 -14.71
C PRO A 89 8.65 -8.55 -14.28
N VAL A 90 9.90 -8.38 -14.74
CA VAL A 90 11.01 -9.29 -14.40
C VAL A 90 11.44 -9.10 -12.94
N THR A 91 11.34 -7.87 -12.43
CA THR A 91 11.74 -7.50 -11.06
C THR A 91 10.55 -7.29 -10.13
N GLN A 92 9.33 -7.57 -10.57
CA GLN A 92 8.14 -7.40 -9.78
C GLN A 92 8.07 -8.41 -8.62
N THR A 93 8.01 -7.91 -7.40
CA THR A 93 7.98 -8.73 -6.17
C THR A 93 6.68 -8.61 -5.37
N VAL A 94 5.73 -7.78 -5.82
CA VAL A 94 4.37 -7.68 -5.28
C VAL A 94 3.39 -7.77 -6.45
N PHE A 95 2.45 -8.72 -6.39
CA PHE A 95 1.36 -8.83 -7.35
C PHE A 95 0.03 -8.57 -6.64
N SER A 96 -0.59 -7.45 -6.98
CA SER A 96 -1.90 -7.06 -6.44
C SER A 96 -2.99 -7.42 -7.43
N ILE A 97 -3.83 -8.39 -7.08
CA ILE A 97 -4.91 -8.89 -7.95
C ILE A 97 -6.24 -8.33 -7.45
N PRO A 98 -7.05 -7.70 -8.33
CA PRO A 98 -8.40 -7.30 -7.97
C PRO A 98 -9.26 -8.55 -7.81
N CYS A 99 -10.04 -8.63 -6.74
CA CYS A 99 -10.80 -9.82 -6.42
C CYS A 99 -12.28 -9.50 -6.19
N ILE A 100 -13.13 -10.51 -6.39
CA ILE A 100 -14.60 -10.40 -6.30
C ILE A 100 -15.15 -10.82 -4.94
N GLY A 101 -14.43 -11.65 -4.19
CA GLY A 101 -14.76 -12.02 -2.81
C GLY A 101 -13.70 -12.94 -2.20
N VAL A 102 -13.51 -12.85 -0.89
CA VAL A 102 -12.66 -13.78 -0.11
C VAL A 102 -13.55 -14.58 0.83
N ARG A 103 -13.31 -15.88 0.91
CA ARG A 103 -14.01 -16.75 1.86
C ARG A 103 -13.02 -17.51 2.72
N ILE A 104 -13.28 -17.58 4.02
CA ILE A 104 -12.56 -18.43 4.98
C ILE A 104 -13.55 -19.42 5.56
N CYS A 105 -13.25 -20.71 5.46
CA CYS A 105 -14.12 -21.80 5.94
C CYS A 105 -15.58 -21.68 5.45
N GLY A 106 -15.79 -21.18 4.22
CA GLY A 106 -17.11 -20.98 3.63
C GLY A 106 -17.80 -19.66 4.01
N HIS A 107 -17.24 -18.87 4.93
CA HIS A 107 -17.75 -17.56 5.31
C HIS A 107 -17.14 -16.46 4.46
N GLU A 108 -17.98 -15.64 3.84
CA GLU A 108 -17.55 -14.47 3.07
C GLU A 108 -17.09 -13.34 3.99
N LEU A 109 -15.93 -12.77 3.67
CA LEU A 109 -15.33 -11.68 4.41
C LEU A 109 -15.75 -10.34 3.83
N ASN A 110 -16.02 -9.37 4.71
CA ASN A 110 -16.29 -8.00 4.29
C ASN A 110 -14.97 -7.29 3.94
N CYS A 111 -14.59 -7.29 2.66
CA CYS A 111 -13.33 -6.72 2.19
C CYS A 111 -13.49 -5.33 1.52
N GLN A 112 -14.69 -4.75 1.58
CA GLN A 112 -14.99 -3.44 0.97
C GLN A 112 -15.29 -2.39 2.04
N PRO A 113 -14.78 -1.15 1.90
CA PRO A 113 -15.15 -0.05 2.79
C PRO A 113 -16.64 0.26 2.67
N ALA A 114 -17.33 0.34 3.81
CA ALA A 114 -18.75 0.70 3.83
C ALA A 114 -19.02 2.11 3.26
N ALA A 115 -18.01 2.99 3.28
CA ALA A 115 -18.07 4.35 2.73
C ALA A 115 -17.93 4.40 1.20
N LEU A 116 -17.50 3.31 0.55
CA LEU A 116 -17.41 3.23 -0.91
C LEU A 116 -18.75 2.73 -1.48
N ASN A 117 -19.74 3.62 -1.51
CA ASN A 117 -21.01 3.38 -2.22
C ASN A 117 -20.85 3.36 -3.76
N SER A 118 -19.62 3.35 -4.28
CA SER A 118 -19.32 3.17 -5.69
C SER A 118 -18.75 1.76 -5.92
N ASN A 119 -19.48 0.94 -6.66
CA ASN A 119 -19.11 -0.40 -7.15
C ASN A 119 -17.78 -0.46 -7.96
N ASP A 120 -16.97 0.59 -8.02
CA ASP A 120 -15.91 0.76 -9.01
C ASP A 120 -14.49 0.46 -8.50
N GLU A 121 -14.21 0.49 -7.18
CA GLU A 121 -12.87 0.14 -6.68
C GLU A 121 -12.87 -1.32 -6.16
N PRO A 122 -12.12 -2.23 -6.80
CA PRO A 122 -12.05 -3.61 -6.34
C PRO A 122 -11.31 -3.68 -5.01
N PHE A 123 -11.60 -4.70 -4.21
CA PHE A 123 -10.68 -5.05 -3.13
C PHE A 123 -9.51 -5.88 -3.70
N TRP A 124 -8.39 -5.85 -2.99
CA TRP A 124 -7.12 -6.37 -3.49
C TRP A 124 -6.65 -7.57 -2.66
N VAL A 125 -6.07 -8.55 -3.36
CA VAL A 125 -5.29 -9.63 -2.77
C VAL A 125 -3.85 -9.44 -3.23
N ASP A 126 -2.93 -9.31 -2.26
CA ASP A 126 -1.53 -9.02 -2.48
C ASP A 126 -0.70 -10.29 -2.32
N PHE A 127 0.01 -10.69 -3.37
CA PHE A 127 1.01 -11.75 -3.33
C PHE A 127 2.37 -11.10 -3.11
N ASN A 128 2.87 -11.19 -1.88
CA ASN A 128 4.10 -10.57 -1.42
C ASN A 128 5.23 -11.59 -1.47
N LEU A 129 6.09 -11.50 -2.49
CA LEU A 129 7.04 -12.56 -2.80
C LEU A 129 8.27 -12.58 -1.90
N VAL A 130 8.66 -11.44 -1.31
CA VAL A 130 9.83 -11.39 -0.41
C VAL A 130 9.55 -12.02 0.96
N PRO A 131 8.47 -11.65 1.67
CA PRO A 131 8.08 -12.33 2.90
C PRO A 131 7.33 -13.65 2.66
N GLU A 132 7.13 -14.05 1.39
CA GLU A 132 6.35 -15.21 0.96
C GLU A 132 4.99 -15.27 1.66
N ARG A 133 4.12 -14.28 1.44
CA ARG A 133 2.76 -14.28 2.03
C ARG A 133 1.71 -13.71 1.10
N ILE A 134 0.47 -14.16 1.28
CA ILE A 134 -0.70 -13.59 0.63
C ILE A 134 -1.44 -12.74 1.66
N THR A 135 -1.71 -11.47 1.36
CA THR A 135 -2.44 -10.57 2.24
C THR A 135 -3.69 -10.00 1.60
N THR A 136 -4.68 -9.68 2.44
CA THR A 136 -5.85 -8.90 2.06
C THR A 136 -6.39 -8.14 3.27
N TYR A 137 -7.13 -7.07 3.02
CA TYR A 137 -7.74 -6.24 4.05
C TYR A 137 -9.22 -6.56 4.16
N CYS A 138 -9.69 -6.79 5.38
CA CYS A 138 -11.10 -7.00 5.65
C CYS A 138 -11.52 -6.32 6.95
N VAL A 139 -12.82 -6.14 7.10
CA VAL A 139 -13.42 -5.71 8.35
C VAL A 139 -13.95 -6.94 9.05
N LEU A 140 -13.42 -7.22 10.24
CA LEU A 140 -14.04 -8.16 11.16
C LEU A 140 -15.10 -7.44 11.97
N SER A 141 -16.36 -7.73 11.70
CA SER A 141 -17.42 -7.38 12.64
C SER A 141 -17.31 -8.32 13.83
N LEU A 142 -16.47 -7.95 14.81
CA LEU A 142 -16.58 -8.51 16.15
C LEU A 142 -17.97 -8.14 16.64
N ARG A 143 -18.87 -9.12 16.72
CA ARG A 143 -20.14 -8.95 17.41
C ARG A 143 -19.81 -8.68 18.87
N SER A 144 -19.76 -7.41 19.27
CA SER A 144 -19.92 -7.08 20.67
C SER A 144 -21.37 -7.40 21.02
N ASP A 145 -21.60 -8.42 21.85
CA ASP A 145 -22.91 -8.66 22.47
C ASP A 145 -23.34 -7.51 23.43
N SER A 146 -22.68 -6.35 23.38
CA SER A 146 -23.08 -5.15 24.11
C SER A 146 -24.19 -4.42 23.38
N VAL A 147 -25.40 -4.61 23.89
CA VAL A 147 -26.57 -3.75 23.66
C VAL A 147 -26.26 -2.37 24.24
N CYS A 148 -25.72 -1.47 23.43
CA CYS A 148 -25.77 -0.04 23.66
C CYS A 148 -25.70 0.68 22.30
N ASP A 149 -26.85 1.17 21.86
CA ASP A 149 -27.00 2.05 20.71
C ASP A 149 -26.07 3.26 20.86
N SER A 150 -25.02 3.30 20.06
CA SER A 150 -24.30 4.52 19.71
C SER A 150 -23.99 4.45 18.22
N GLU A 151 -24.37 5.52 17.52
CA GLU A 151 -24.25 5.70 16.08
C GLU A 151 -22.77 5.57 15.65
N GLU A 152 -22.54 4.86 14.54
CA GLU A 152 -21.23 4.63 13.88
C GLU A 152 -20.18 3.93 14.76
N GLY A 153 -20.31 2.62 14.92
CA GLY A 153 -19.20 1.80 15.41
C GLY A 153 -17.99 1.94 14.48
N GLU A 154 -16.84 2.33 15.02
CA GLU A 154 -15.57 2.41 14.29
C GLU A 154 -15.29 1.08 13.59
N GLN A 155 -15.40 1.09 12.27
CA GLN A 155 -15.12 -0.08 11.45
C GLN A 155 -13.60 -0.28 11.43
N THR A 156 -13.11 -1.24 12.21
CA THR A 156 -11.69 -1.57 12.27
C THR A 156 -11.31 -2.49 11.11
N TRP A 157 -10.31 -2.07 10.34
CA TRP A 157 -9.72 -2.88 9.29
C TRP A 157 -8.66 -3.79 9.87
N GLU A 158 -8.72 -5.05 9.47
CA GLU A 158 -7.73 -6.06 9.79
C GLU A 158 -7.04 -6.56 8.52
N THR A 159 -5.80 -7.01 8.70
CA THR A 159 -5.03 -7.66 7.64
C THR A 159 -5.06 -9.15 7.88
N ILE A 160 -5.56 -9.91 6.91
CA ILE A 160 -5.39 -11.36 6.88
C ILE A 160 -4.09 -11.65 6.15
N SER A 161 -3.24 -12.49 6.74
CA SER A 161 -1.99 -12.94 6.16
C SER A 161 -1.95 -14.46 6.13
N ILE A 162 -1.74 -15.02 4.94
CA ILE A 162 -1.59 -16.46 4.72
C ILE A 162 -0.12 -16.73 4.39
N HIS A 163 0.51 -17.58 5.19
CA HIS A 163 1.91 -17.99 5.04
C HIS A 163 2.01 -19.43 4.47
N PRO A 164 3.08 -19.77 3.74
CA PRO A 164 3.32 -21.10 3.18
C PRO A 164 3.19 -22.22 4.20
N ASP A 165 3.63 -21.98 5.44
CA ASP A 165 3.62 -22.96 6.52
C ASP A 165 2.21 -23.45 6.90
N VAL A 166 1.16 -22.69 6.56
CA VAL A 166 -0.24 -23.07 6.83
C VAL A 166 -0.97 -23.59 5.58
N ILE A 167 -0.28 -23.69 4.43
CA ILE A 167 -0.85 -24.13 3.16
C ILE A 167 -0.41 -25.57 2.87
N GLU A 168 -1.36 -26.50 2.93
CA GLU A 168 -1.12 -27.91 2.56
C GLU A 168 -1.24 -28.13 1.04
N GLU A 169 -2.21 -27.48 0.40
CA GLU A 169 -2.54 -27.66 -1.01
C GLU A 169 -3.10 -26.36 -1.61
N VAL A 170 -2.77 -26.09 -2.88
CA VAL A 170 -3.32 -24.99 -3.66
C VAL A 170 -4.00 -25.55 -4.90
N ASN A 171 -5.29 -25.25 -5.07
CA ASN A 171 -6.08 -25.62 -6.23
C ASN A 171 -6.44 -24.38 -7.05
N VAL A 172 -5.98 -24.34 -8.30
CA VAL A 172 -6.30 -23.28 -9.26
C VAL A 172 -7.08 -23.91 -10.40
N SER A 173 -8.36 -23.57 -10.52
CA SER A 173 -9.30 -24.09 -11.52
C SER A 173 -9.73 -23.03 -12.52
#